data_AF-A0A0C2WAK3-F1
#
_entry.id   AF-A0A0C2WAK3-F1
#
_cell.length_a   1.000
_cell.length_b   1.000
_cell.length_c   1.000
_cell.angle_alpha   90.00
_cell.angle_beta   90.00
_cell.angle_gamma   90.00
#
_symmetry.space_group_name_H-M   'P 1'
#
loop_
_entity.id
_entity.type
_entity.pdbx_description
1 polymer ?
#
loop_
_entity_poly.entity_id
_entity_poly.type
_entity_poly.pdbx_seq_one_letter_code
_entity_poly.pdbx_strand_id
1 'polypeptide(L)'
;MKTKELEIVKSTALKNKPSKDQIPFGTTFTDHMFTMHWEEQKGWHEPKIGPYEPLTLDPAAMIFHYGQTVFEGLKAYRTEDNRILLFRPEKNVQRLNLSSERLSIPPVEEDVLLDYLQILIQLEQDWVPSTTGTSLYIRPFIIATEPNLAVGPSKSYTLMIILSPVGSYFPGGIEPVVINVEDQFTRAVKGGTGMAKTAGNYSSGYQAQASAKKKGNADVLWLDGVHKKYIEEVGSMNIFFKIKGEVVTPELNGSILKGITRMSIIELLNEWEIPFVERRISIDELYQAYEDGLVEEVFGTGTAAVISPVGELNWLGKKMVINNHQIGELSQKLYDTITGIQTGKVEDVFNWTVEVN
;
A
#
# COMPACT_ATOMS: atom_id res chain seq x y z
N MET A 1 25.75 -10.59 10.12
CA MET A 1 26.23 -9.23 10.42
C MET A 1 25.73 -8.85 11.80
N LYS A 2 26.51 -8.12 12.60
CA LYS A 2 26.09 -7.72 13.96
C LYS A 2 24.90 -6.75 13.84
N THR A 3 23.71 -7.18 14.25
CA THR A 3 22.61 -6.28 14.60
C THR A 3 23.19 -5.18 15.49
N LYS A 4 23.00 -3.91 15.14
CA LYS A 4 23.27 -2.82 16.11
C LYS A 4 22.42 -3.13 17.34
N GLU A 5 22.99 -2.94 18.54
CA GLU A 5 22.37 -3.32 19.81
C GLU A 5 20.99 -2.64 19.92
N LEU A 6 19.95 -3.42 19.62
CA LEU A 6 18.56 -2.98 19.64
C LEU A 6 18.12 -2.81 21.09
N GLU A 7 17.73 -1.60 21.48
CA GLU A 7 17.14 -1.38 22.79
C GLU A 7 15.68 -1.84 22.79
N ILE A 8 15.28 -2.66 23.78
CA ILE A 8 13.88 -3.06 23.94
C ILE A 8 13.39 -2.62 25.32
N VAL A 9 12.41 -1.73 25.34
CA VAL A 9 11.74 -1.23 26.55
C VAL A 9 10.29 -1.67 26.52
N LYS A 10 9.95 -2.64 27.38
CA LYS A 10 8.58 -3.17 27.46
C LYS A 10 7.64 -2.19 28.15
N SER A 11 6.44 -2.02 27.61
CA SER A 11 5.36 -1.28 28.22
C SER A 11 4.95 -1.93 29.54
N THR A 12 4.73 -1.10 30.57
CA THR A 12 4.23 -1.54 31.89
C THR A 12 2.71 -1.59 31.94
N ALA A 13 2.02 -1.02 30.93
CA ALA A 13 0.56 -0.99 30.82
C ALA A 13 0.14 -1.46 29.43
N LEU A 14 -0.30 -2.72 29.32
CA LEU A 14 -0.78 -3.30 28.08
C LEU A 14 -2.23 -2.88 27.82
N LYS A 15 -2.53 -2.51 26.58
CA LYS A 15 -3.88 -2.17 26.14
C LYS A 15 -4.72 -3.42 25.92
N ASN A 16 -6.03 -3.26 26.09
CA ASN A 16 -6.99 -4.30 25.72
C ASN A 16 -6.99 -4.47 24.20
N LYS A 17 -6.94 -5.72 23.75
CA LYS A 17 -7.08 -6.06 22.33
C LYS A 17 -8.54 -5.85 21.91
N PRO A 18 -8.82 -5.47 20.65
CA PRO A 18 -10.19 -5.34 20.16
C PRO A 18 -10.98 -6.63 20.37
N SER A 19 -12.18 -6.53 20.93
CA SER A 19 -13.06 -7.68 21.22
C SER A 19 -13.98 -8.07 20.05
N LYS A 20 -13.96 -7.30 18.96
CA LYS A 20 -14.82 -7.48 17.79
C LYS A 20 -13.97 -7.56 16.52
N ASP A 21 -14.45 -8.35 15.57
CA ASP A 21 -13.77 -8.59 14.29
C ASP A 21 -13.89 -7.43 13.29
N GLN A 22 -14.80 -6.49 13.55
CA GLN A 22 -14.90 -5.23 12.80
C GLN A 22 -14.00 -4.17 13.44
N ILE A 23 -12.71 -4.25 13.12
CA ILE A 23 -11.71 -3.27 13.54
C ILE A 23 -11.55 -2.24 12.40
N PRO A 24 -11.95 -0.97 12.61
CA PRO A 24 -11.76 0.06 11.59
C PRO A 24 -10.27 0.19 11.24
N PHE A 25 -9.99 0.40 9.95
CA PHE A 25 -8.62 0.44 9.46
C PHE A 25 -7.84 1.61 10.08
N GLY A 26 -6.73 1.31 10.76
CA GLY A 26 -5.78 2.33 11.22
C GLY A 26 -6.23 3.18 12.42
N THR A 27 -7.21 2.72 13.21
CA THR A 27 -7.72 3.48 14.38
C THR A 27 -7.23 2.98 15.73
N THR A 28 -6.73 1.74 15.78
CA THR A 28 -6.21 1.11 17.00
C THR A 28 -4.75 0.74 16.77
N PHE A 29 -3.89 0.92 17.77
CA PHE A 29 -2.46 0.67 17.67
C PHE A 29 -1.96 -0.24 18.80
N THR A 30 -0.93 -1.02 18.50
CA THR A 30 -0.29 -2.00 19.40
C THR A 30 0.49 -1.37 20.55
N ASP A 31 0.93 -2.17 21.52
CA ASP A 31 1.51 -1.68 22.78
C ASP A 31 2.86 -0.96 22.60
N HIS A 32 3.63 -1.35 21.59
CA HIS A 32 4.95 -0.84 21.25
C HIS A 32 5.02 -0.31 19.81
N MET A 33 6.07 0.46 19.56
CA MET A 33 6.50 0.92 18.23
C MET A 33 8.03 0.81 18.13
N PHE A 34 8.53 0.77 16.89
CA PHE A 34 9.96 0.88 16.62
C PHE A 34 10.33 2.32 16.26
N THR A 35 11.52 2.76 16.67
CA THR A 35 12.15 4.04 16.33
C THR A 35 13.64 3.83 15.99
N MET A 36 14.16 4.58 15.02
CA MET A 36 15.59 4.67 14.75
C MET A 36 15.91 6.06 14.20
N HIS A 37 16.99 6.66 14.68
CA HIS A 37 17.37 8.04 14.33
C HIS A 37 18.44 8.05 13.25
N TRP A 38 18.45 9.09 12.43
CA TRP A 38 19.54 9.38 11.51
C TRP A 38 20.01 10.81 11.69
N GLU A 39 21.32 11.00 11.73
CA GLU A 39 21.98 12.31 11.68
C GLU A 39 23.14 12.24 10.68
N GLU A 40 23.37 13.32 9.92
CA GLU A 40 24.41 13.39 8.87
C GLU A 40 25.79 12.88 9.32
N GLN A 41 26.17 13.12 10.59
CA GLN A 41 27.47 12.73 11.13
C GLN A 41 27.51 11.32 11.74
N LYS A 42 26.36 10.71 12.04
CA LYS A 42 26.25 9.41 12.73
C LYS A 42 25.69 8.28 11.86
N GLY A 43 24.99 8.64 10.79
CA GLY A 43 24.15 7.69 10.07
C GLY A 43 22.96 7.21 10.90
N TRP A 44 22.38 6.07 10.54
CA TRP A 44 21.31 5.44 11.32
C TRP A 44 21.85 4.92 12.66
N HIS A 45 21.24 5.29 13.78
CA HIS A 45 21.68 4.92 15.12
C HIS A 45 20.48 4.79 16.07
N GLU A 46 20.75 4.27 17.28
CA GLU A 46 19.76 4.11 18.36
C GLU A 46 18.47 3.39 17.91
N PRO A 47 18.57 2.18 17.32
CA PRO A 47 17.38 1.37 17.06
C PRO A 47 16.74 0.97 18.39
N LYS A 48 15.43 1.22 18.51
CA LYS A 48 14.68 1.01 19.75
C LYS A 48 13.27 0.49 19.47
N ILE A 49 12.85 -0.48 20.26
CA ILE A 49 11.44 -0.86 20.43
C ILE A 49 11.01 -0.37 21.81
N GLY A 50 10.03 0.53 21.85
CA GLY A 50 9.51 1.12 23.08
C GLY A 50 7.99 1.22 23.07
N PRO A 51 7.36 1.67 24.16
CA PRO A 51 5.91 1.88 24.21
C PRO A 51 5.43 2.80 23.08
N TYR A 52 4.25 2.53 22.53
CA TYR A 52 3.60 3.45 21.59
C TYR A 52 3.28 4.78 22.30
N GLU A 53 3.84 5.88 21.82
CA GLU A 53 3.72 7.19 22.46
C GLU A 53 3.61 8.37 21.48
N PRO A 54 3.09 9.53 21.91
CA PRO A 54 3.11 10.74 21.11
C PRO A 54 4.53 11.21 20.78
N LEU A 55 4.73 11.72 19.56
CA LEU A 55 6.01 12.30 19.15
C LEU A 55 6.18 13.72 19.68
N THR A 56 7.36 14.03 20.19
CA THR A 56 7.79 15.41 20.48
C THR A 56 8.70 15.88 19.35
N LEU A 57 8.30 16.94 18.65
CA LEU A 57 9.04 17.52 17.53
C LEU A 57 9.14 19.03 17.70
N ASP A 58 10.25 19.61 17.22
CA ASP A 58 10.39 21.06 17.13
C ASP A 58 9.33 21.63 16.17
N PRO A 59 8.68 22.77 16.48
CA PRO A 59 7.72 23.39 15.56
C PRO A 59 8.30 23.76 14.18
N ALA A 60 9.61 23.97 14.08
CA ALA A 60 10.33 24.21 12.83
C ALA A 60 10.81 22.91 12.14
N ALA A 61 10.44 21.72 12.65
CA ALA A 61 10.79 20.45 12.03
C ALA A 61 10.31 20.41 10.57
N MET A 62 11.21 20.11 9.63
CA MET A 62 10.94 20.19 8.20
C MET A 62 9.74 19.35 7.73
N ILE A 63 9.38 18.28 8.44
CA ILE A 63 8.17 17.50 8.16
C ILE A 63 6.90 18.35 8.14
N PHE A 64 6.79 19.35 9.02
CA PHE A 64 5.60 20.21 9.12
C PHE A 64 5.48 21.24 8.00
N HIS A 65 6.60 21.60 7.37
CA HIS A 65 6.67 22.72 6.42
C HIS A 65 6.83 22.25 4.97
N TYR A 66 7.61 21.19 4.75
CA TYR A 66 8.00 20.75 3.40
C TYR A 66 7.67 19.27 3.10
N GLY A 67 7.06 18.56 4.05
CA GLY A 67 6.50 17.22 3.82
C GLY A 67 7.52 16.17 3.35
N GLN A 68 8.80 16.32 3.69
CA GLN A 68 9.84 15.34 3.36
C GLN A 68 9.65 14.07 4.21
N THR A 69 8.85 13.14 3.67
CA THR A 69 8.54 11.86 4.30
C THR A 69 8.25 10.77 3.28
N VAL A 70 8.51 9.53 3.66
CA VAL A 70 8.12 8.33 2.94
C VAL A 70 7.49 7.33 3.91
N PHE A 71 6.62 6.46 3.39
CA PHE A 71 6.00 5.42 4.19
C PHE A 71 5.78 4.14 3.40
N GLU A 72 5.56 3.05 4.13
CA GLU A 72 5.24 1.74 3.58
C GLU A 72 3.95 1.17 4.16
N GLY A 73 3.49 0.07 3.56
CA GLY A 73 2.32 -0.64 4.01
C GLY A 73 2.39 -2.12 3.66
N LEU A 74 2.46 -2.95 4.69
CA LEU A 74 2.46 -4.40 4.62
C LEU A 74 1.62 -4.97 5.77
N LYS A 75 1.47 -6.29 5.82
CA LYS A 75 0.61 -6.98 6.78
C LYS A 75 1.29 -8.25 7.31
N ALA A 76 1.02 -8.56 8.57
CA ALA A 76 1.25 -9.85 9.17
C ALA A 76 -0.09 -10.59 9.33
N TYR A 77 -0.08 -11.88 9.05
CA TYR A 77 -1.26 -12.73 9.01
C TYR A 77 -1.04 -13.93 9.93
N ARG A 78 -2.05 -14.27 10.73
CA ARG A 78 -2.02 -15.50 11.52
C ARG A 78 -2.60 -16.65 10.68
N THR A 79 -1.86 -17.75 10.62
CA THR A 79 -2.30 -18.99 9.97
C THR A 79 -3.18 -19.82 10.90
N GLU A 80 -3.84 -20.85 10.37
CA GLU A 80 -4.65 -21.78 11.18
C GLU A 80 -3.81 -22.59 12.18
N ASP A 81 -2.54 -22.87 11.86
CA ASP A 81 -1.55 -23.51 12.74
C ASP A 81 -0.77 -22.50 13.62
N ASN A 82 -1.29 -21.28 13.75
CA ASN A 82 -0.82 -20.22 14.66
C ASN A 82 0.56 -19.61 14.34
N ARG A 83 1.14 -19.91 13.19
CA ARG A 83 2.29 -19.19 12.64
C ARG A 83 1.90 -17.77 12.24
N ILE A 84 2.87 -16.87 12.20
CA ILE A 84 2.67 -15.51 11.72
C ILE A 84 3.48 -15.33 10.44
N LEU A 85 2.80 -15.02 9.34
CA LEU A 85 3.41 -14.83 8.02
C LEU A 85 3.39 -13.37 7.61
N LEU A 86 4.50 -12.90 7.07
CA LEU A 86 4.64 -11.66 6.32
C LEU A 86 4.53 -11.95 4.83
N PHE A 87 3.96 -11.03 4.07
CA PHE A 87 3.86 -11.15 2.60
C PHE A 87 4.79 -10.16 1.91
N ARG A 88 5.82 -10.70 1.24
CA ARG A 88 6.87 -9.99 0.48
C ARG A 88 7.48 -8.80 1.23
N PRO A 89 7.83 -8.93 2.53
CA PRO A 89 8.31 -7.78 3.31
C PRO A 89 9.60 -7.16 2.75
N GLU A 90 10.44 -7.95 2.10
CA GLU A 90 11.64 -7.50 1.39
C GLU A 90 11.32 -6.51 0.28
N LYS A 91 10.23 -6.73 -0.48
CA LYS A 91 9.79 -5.79 -1.52
C LYS A 91 9.31 -4.47 -0.94
N ASN A 92 8.73 -4.48 0.26
CA ASN A 92 8.34 -3.26 0.94
C ASN A 92 9.57 -2.45 1.37
N VAL A 93 10.58 -3.08 1.96
CA VAL A 93 11.81 -2.38 2.38
C VAL A 93 12.59 -1.85 1.17
N GLN A 94 12.68 -2.62 0.08
CA GLN A 94 13.24 -2.14 -1.20
C GLN A 94 12.51 -0.89 -1.71
N ARG A 95 11.17 -0.89 -1.67
CA ARG A 95 10.38 0.27 -2.11
C ARG A 95 10.44 1.45 -1.15
N LEU A 96 10.65 1.21 0.15
CA LEU A 96 10.96 2.27 1.11
C LEU A 96 12.26 2.97 0.69
N ASN A 97 13.32 2.23 0.39
CA ASN A 97 14.59 2.78 -0.09
C ASN A 97 14.46 3.52 -1.42
N LEU A 98 13.72 2.99 -2.39
CA LEU A 98 13.43 3.68 -3.66
C LEU A 98 12.66 4.99 -3.44
N SER A 99 11.71 5.00 -2.50
CA SER A 99 10.99 6.22 -2.13
C SER A 99 11.93 7.20 -1.44
N SER A 100 12.79 6.73 -0.55
CA SER A 100 13.80 7.53 0.15
C SER A 100 14.75 8.21 -0.82
N GLU A 101 15.27 7.49 -1.81
CA GLU A 101 16.13 8.02 -2.86
C GLU A 101 15.46 9.21 -3.57
N ARG A 102 14.19 9.04 -3.98
CA ARG A 102 13.44 10.10 -4.68
C ARG A 102 13.27 11.37 -3.83
N LEU A 103 13.24 11.23 -2.50
CA LEU A 103 13.03 12.30 -1.53
C LEU A 103 14.33 12.75 -0.85
N SER A 104 15.50 12.30 -1.34
CA SER A 104 16.81 12.60 -0.74
C SER A 104 16.91 12.21 0.73
N ILE A 105 16.28 11.09 1.10
CA ILE A 105 16.36 10.48 2.43
C ILE A 105 17.41 9.36 2.37
N PRO A 106 18.30 9.26 3.37
CA PRO A 106 19.31 8.19 3.44
C PRO A 106 18.68 6.79 3.44
N PRO A 107 19.24 5.81 2.71
CA PRO A 107 18.71 4.46 2.67
C PRO A 107 18.92 3.75 4.02
N VAL A 108 18.08 2.74 4.28
CA VAL A 108 18.20 1.82 5.41
C VAL A 108 18.78 0.49 4.92
N GLU A 109 19.56 -0.18 5.78
CA GLU A 109 20.04 -1.54 5.52
C GLU A 109 18.85 -2.51 5.55
N GLU A 110 18.55 -3.18 4.43
CA GLU A 110 17.29 -3.89 4.24
C GLU A 110 17.12 -5.05 5.23
N ASP A 111 18.12 -5.92 5.31
CA ASP A 111 18.12 -7.09 6.20
C ASP A 111 18.00 -6.67 7.67
N VAL A 112 18.69 -5.60 8.07
CA VAL A 112 18.67 -5.10 9.45
C VAL A 112 17.30 -4.55 9.82
N LEU A 113 16.62 -3.84 8.91
CA LEU A 113 15.27 -3.35 9.16
C LEU A 113 14.25 -4.50 9.22
N LEU A 114 14.42 -5.53 8.39
CA LEU A 114 13.58 -6.73 8.44
C LEU A 114 13.75 -7.49 9.75
N ASP A 115 14.97 -7.62 10.27
CA ASP A 115 15.24 -8.21 11.58
C ASP A 115 14.52 -7.44 12.70
N TYR A 116 14.62 -6.10 12.71
CA TYR A 116 13.93 -5.27 13.71
C TYR A 116 12.41 -5.36 13.60
N LEU A 117 11.86 -5.42 12.38
CA LEU A 117 10.44 -5.61 12.16
C LEU A 117 9.96 -6.95 12.72
N GLN A 118 10.70 -8.04 12.47
CA GLN A 118 10.34 -9.37 12.98
C GLN A 118 10.35 -9.38 14.51
N ILE A 119 11.36 -8.79 15.16
CA ILE A 119 11.41 -8.67 16.63
C ILE A 119 10.22 -7.87 17.17
N LEU A 120 9.84 -6.76 16.51
CA LEU A 120 8.67 -5.98 16.91
C LEU A 120 7.38 -6.81 16.79
N ILE A 121 7.19 -7.55 15.70
CA ILE A 121 6.01 -8.39 15.52
C ILE A 121 5.99 -9.57 16.51
N GLN A 122 7.14 -10.17 16.81
CA GLN A 122 7.25 -11.23 17.80
C GLN A 122 6.85 -10.73 19.21
N LEU A 123 7.25 -9.50 19.57
CA LEU A 123 6.81 -8.85 20.81
C LEU A 123 5.31 -8.53 20.81
N GLU A 124 4.78 -8.15 19.66
CA GLU A 124 3.37 -7.77 19.45
C GLU A 124 2.50 -8.91 18.93
N GLN A 125 2.96 -10.16 19.01
CA GLN A 125 2.32 -11.29 18.33
C GLN A 125 0.86 -11.46 18.74
N ASP A 126 0.50 -11.18 19.98
CA ASP A 126 -0.88 -11.27 20.50
C ASP A 126 -1.84 -10.28 19.84
N TRP A 127 -1.33 -9.25 19.17
CA TRP A 127 -2.13 -8.31 18.39
C TRP A 127 -2.40 -8.77 16.96
N VAL A 128 -1.72 -9.82 16.48
CA VAL A 128 -2.05 -10.42 15.17
C VAL A 128 -3.37 -11.17 15.31
N PRO A 129 -4.47 -10.68 14.72
CA PRO A 129 -5.77 -11.26 14.93
C PRO A 129 -5.88 -12.63 14.26
N SER A 130 -6.69 -13.52 14.84
CA SER A 130 -6.93 -14.88 14.36
C SER A 130 -8.19 -15.02 13.50
N THR A 131 -9.04 -14.00 13.46
CA THR A 131 -10.29 -14.05 12.72
C THR A 131 -10.05 -14.00 11.21
N THR A 132 -10.76 -14.82 10.44
CA THR A 132 -10.65 -14.82 8.97
C THR A 132 -10.93 -13.43 8.39
N GLY A 133 -10.10 -13.02 7.44
CA GLY A 133 -10.18 -11.70 6.80
C GLY A 133 -9.55 -10.56 7.60
N THR A 134 -9.01 -10.82 8.79
CA THR A 134 -8.31 -9.82 9.61
C THR A 134 -6.78 -9.98 9.50
N SER A 135 -6.03 -8.93 9.83
CA SER A 135 -4.56 -8.94 9.80
C SER A 135 -3.99 -7.88 10.73
N LEU A 136 -2.69 -7.93 10.99
CA LEU A 136 -1.96 -6.81 11.63
C LEU A 136 -1.29 -5.98 10.55
N TYR A 137 -1.78 -4.77 10.33
CA TYR A 137 -1.20 -3.83 9.39
C TYR A 137 0.05 -3.19 9.98
N ILE A 138 1.12 -3.17 9.20
CA ILE A 138 2.44 -2.65 9.56
C ILE A 138 2.67 -1.36 8.76
N ARG A 139 3.03 -0.28 9.45
CA ARG A 139 3.29 1.04 8.87
C ARG A 139 4.71 1.50 9.20
N PRO A 140 5.71 1.16 8.36
CA PRO A 140 7.02 1.80 8.39
C PRO A 140 6.93 3.21 7.79
N PHE A 141 7.63 4.20 8.33
CA PHE A 141 7.68 5.55 7.76
C PHE A 141 8.89 6.34 8.27
N ILE A 142 9.40 7.25 7.45
CA ILE A 142 10.52 8.14 7.77
C ILE A 142 10.04 9.58 7.69
N ILE A 143 10.37 10.40 8.69
CA ILE A 143 10.09 11.84 8.71
C ILE A 143 11.38 12.66 8.84
N ALA A 144 11.44 13.80 8.18
CA ALA A 144 12.47 14.82 8.38
C ALA A 144 12.27 15.56 9.71
N THR A 145 13.26 15.51 10.60
CA THR A 145 13.16 16.05 11.96
C THR A 145 14.01 17.30 12.20
N GLU A 146 14.78 17.75 11.20
CA GLU A 146 15.66 18.91 11.37
C GLU A 146 14.84 20.17 11.64
N PRO A 147 15.16 20.96 12.69
CA PRO A 147 14.52 22.25 12.94
C PRO A 147 15.10 23.32 11.98
N ASN A 148 14.54 23.42 10.78
CA ASN A 148 15.05 24.32 9.74
C ASN A 148 13.94 24.76 8.76
N LEU A 149 13.85 26.07 8.53
CA LEU A 149 12.93 26.67 7.55
C LEU A 149 13.61 26.99 6.21
N ALA A 150 14.90 26.68 6.06
CA ALA A 150 15.54 26.72 4.76
C ALA A 150 15.12 25.49 3.94
N VAL A 151 14.70 25.74 2.69
CA VAL A 151 14.29 24.65 1.80
C VAL A 151 15.50 23.84 1.35
N GLY A 152 15.49 22.55 1.63
CA GLY A 152 16.53 21.60 1.24
C GLY A 152 16.25 20.19 1.80
N PRO A 153 17.11 19.20 1.52
CA PRO A 153 17.06 17.92 2.22
C PRO A 153 17.46 18.07 3.70
N SER A 154 16.68 17.47 4.59
CA SER A 154 16.96 17.42 6.02
C SER A 154 18.27 16.71 6.36
N LYS A 155 18.90 17.12 7.46
CA LYS A 155 20.10 16.54 8.06
C LYS A 155 19.83 15.62 9.24
N SER A 156 18.58 15.52 9.66
CA SER A 156 18.12 14.53 10.64
C SER A 156 16.79 13.91 10.24
N TYR A 157 16.65 12.61 10.52
CA TYR A 157 15.44 11.85 10.25
C TYR A 157 15.12 10.91 11.40
N THR A 158 13.86 10.50 11.49
CA THR A 158 13.43 9.39 12.35
C THR A 158 12.65 8.40 11.50
N LEU A 159 13.11 7.14 11.49
CA LEU A 159 12.36 5.99 10.99
C LEU A 159 11.52 5.43 12.13
N MET A 160 10.27 5.11 11.84
CA MET A 160 9.33 4.50 12.77
C MET A 160 8.60 3.33 12.14
N ILE A 161 8.19 2.37 12.98
CA ILE A 161 7.21 1.34 12.60
C ILE A 161 6.13 1.29 13.67
N ILE A 162 4.87 1.49 13.24
CA ILE A 162 3.69 1.31 14.09
C ILE A 162 2.83 0.18 13.54
N LEU A 163 2.14 -0.55 14.42
CA LEU A 163 1.29 -1.67 14.05
C LEU A 163 -0.17 -1.37 14.43
N SER A 164 -1.10 -1.82 13.60
CA SER A 164 -2.53 -1.60 13.78
C SER A 164 -3.30 -2.85 13.38
N PRO A 165 -4.07 -3.50 14.27
CA PRO A 165 -4.94 -4.58 13.85
C PRO A 165 -6.03 -4.03 12.93
N VAL A 166 -6.34 -4.74 11.84
CA VAL A 166 -7.33 -4.30 10.85
C VAL A 166 -8.29 -5.43 10.52
N GLY A 167 -9.57 -5.09 10.42
CA GLY A 167 -10.63 -6.01 10.03
C GLY A 167 -10.64 -6.30 8.52
N SER A 168 -11.60 -7.12 8.10
CA SER A 168 -11.87 -7.31 6.67
C SER A 168 -12.20 -5.98 6.01
N TYR A 169 -11.56 -5.70 4.88
CA TYR A 169 -11.85 -4.52 4.06
C TYR A 169 -13.29 -4.57 3.50
N PHE A 170 -13.82 -5.79 3.33
CA PHE A 170 -15.16 -6.05 2.80
C PHE A 170 -15.95 -6.98 3.73
N PRO A 171 -16.52 -6.48 4.84
CA PRO A 171 -17.23 -7.31 5.82
C PRO A 171 -18.47 -8.04 5.25
N GLY A 172 -19.05 -7.52 4.16
CA GLY A 172 -20.22 -8.09 3.48
C GLY A 172 -19.90 -8.97 2.27
N GLY A 173 -18.61 -9.22 1.97
CA GLY A 173 -18.17 -9.80 0.70
C GLY A 173 -17.60 -8.74 -0.24
N ILE A 174 -16.79 -9.17 -1.21
CA ILE A 174 -16.05 -8.28 -2.11
C ILE A 174 -17.04 -7.62 -3.10
N GLU A 175 -17.52 -6.44 -2.72
CA GLU A 175 -18.49 -5.68 -3.52
C GLU A 175 -17.80 -4.77 -4.55
N PRO A 176 -18.23 -4.81 -5.83
CA PRO A 176 -17.72 -3.91 -6.85
C PRO A 176 -18.02 -2.45 -6.56
N VAL A 177 -17.01 -1.60 -6.73
CA VAL A 177 -17.11 -0.16 -6.48
C VAL A 177 -17.43 0.63 -7.74
N VAL A 178 -18.06 1.79 -7.55
CA VAL A 178 -18.26 2.79 -8.60
C VAL A 178 -17.12 3.80 -8.54
N ILE A 179 -16.46 4.04 -9.67
CA ILE A 179 -15.25 4.88 -9.75
C ILE A 179 -15.48 6.02 -10.74
N ASN A 180 -15.11 7.24 -10.33
CA ASN A 180 -15.14 8.42 -11.20
C ASN A 180 -13.84 8.56 -11.99
N VAL A 181 -13.88 8.67 -13.31
CA VAL A 181 -12.70 9.01 -14.11
C VAL A 181 -12.37 10.48 -13.92
N GLU A 182 -11.18 10.76 -13.40
CA GLU A 182 -10.73 12.11 -13.06
C GLU A 182 -10.16 12.83 -14.28
N ASP A 183 -10.78 13.95 -14.64
CA ASP A 183 -10.48 14.75 -15.83
C ASP A 183 -9.81 16.10 -15.49
N GLN A 184 -9.89 16.55 -14.22
CA GLN A 184 -9.38 17.84 -13.79
C GLN A 184 -8.04 17.73 -13.06
N PHE A 185 -7.97 16.92 -12.00
CA PHE A 185 -6.80 16.80 -11.14
C PHE A 185 -5.82 15.74 -11.63
N THR A 186 -4.54 15.91 -11.29
CA THR A 186 -3.47 14.98 -11.65
C THR A 186 -2.89 14.36 -10.38
N ARG A 187 -2.75 13.03 -10.36
CA ARG A 187 -2.06 12.33 -9.27
C ARG A 187 -0.56 12.60 -9.26
N ALA A 188 0.07 12.37 -10.41
CA ALA A 188 1.50 12.55 -10.63
C ALA A 188 1.81 12.78 -12.12
N VAL A 189 3.05 13.21 -12.40
CA VAL A 189 3.60 13.37 -13.75
C VAL A 189 4.99 12.73 -13.78
N LYS A 190 5.41 12.19 -14.93
CA LYS A 190 6.78 11.70 -15.14
C LYS A 190 7.80 12.77 -14.74
N GLY A 191 8.79 12.39 -13.93
CA GLY A 191 9.76 13.30 -13.33
C GLY A 191 9.33 13.87 -11.96
N GLY A 192 8.05 13.77 -11.61
CA GLY A 192 7.54 14.06 -10.28
C GLY A 192 7.84 12.97 -9.25
N THR A 193 7.04 12.88 -8.21
CA THR A 193 7.19 11.94 -7.09
C THR A 193 6.32 10.70 -7.22
N GLY A 194 5.61 10.50 -8.34
CA GLY A 194 4.57 9.47 -8.49
C GLY A 194 5.02 8.03 -8.22
N MET A 195 6.30 7.72 -8.44
CA MET A 195 6.91 6.42 -8.16
C MET A 195 7.30 6.19 -6.69
N ALA A 196 7.27 7.24 -5.86
CA ALA A 196 7.59 7.18 -4.44
C ALA A 196 6.31 7.13 -3.59
N LYS A 197 6.36 6.40 -2.49
CA LYS A 197 5.27 6.34 -1.52
C LYS A 197 5.43 7.43 -0.46
N THR A 198 5.16 8.66 -0.87
CA THR A 198 5.33 9.89 -0.07
C THR A 198 4.00 10.60 0.17
N ALA A 199 3.86 11.28 1.31
CA ALA A 199 2.61 11.94 1.72
C ALA A 199 2.09 12.97 0.69
N GLY A 200 2.99 13.70 0.01
CA GLY A 200 2.61 14.71 -0.98
C GLY A 200 1.79 14.16 -2.15
N ASN A 201 2.00 12.89 -2.53
CA ASN A 201 1.23 12.23 -3.59
C ASN A 201 -0.21 11.87 -3.17
N TYR A 202 -0.46 11.79 -1.86
CA TYR A 202 -1.79 11.47 -1.33
C TYR A 202 -2.58 12.75 -1.12
N SER A 203 -1.95 13.76 -0.50
CA SER A 203 -2.61 15.04 -0.22
C SER A 203 -2.99 15.81 -1.49
N SER A 204 -2.21 15.69 -2.56
CA SER A 204 -2.54 16.27 -3.87
C SER A 204 -3.85 15.74 -4.46
N GLY A 205 -4.28 14.53 -4.08
CA GLY A 205 -5.49 13.88 -4.59
C GLY A 205 -6.77 14.15 -3.81
N TYR A 206 -6.71 14.82 -2.65
CA TYR A 206 -7.86 14.91 -1.74
C TYR A 206 -9.07 15.66 -2.33
N GLN A 207 -8.85 16.70 -3.14
CA GLN A 207 -9.96 17.42 -3.78
C GLN A 207 -10.72 16.56 -4.81
N ALA A 208 -9.98 15.77 -5.59
CA ALA A 208 -10.55 14.81 -6.54
C ALA A 208 -11.37 13.75 -5.81
N GLN A 209 -10.79 13.12 -4.77
CA GLN A 209 -11.48 12.11 -3.96
C GLN A 209 -12.73 12.65 -3.26
N ALA A 210 -12.65 13.86 -2.67
CA ALA A 210 -13.80 14.50 -2.04
C ALA A 210 -14.91 14.79 -3.05
N SER A 211 -14.55 15.23 -4.26
CA SER A 211 -15.50 15.49 -5.35
C SER A 211 -16.16 14.21 -5.86
N ALA A 212 -15.39 13.12 -6.01
CA ALA A 212 -15.91 11.81 -6.40
C ALA A 212 -16.90 11.26 -5.36
N LYS A 213 -16.55 11.34 -4.07
CA LYS A 213 -17.41 10.93 -2.94
C LYS A 213 -18.71 11.72 -2.88
N LYS A 214 -18.66 13.04 -3.08
CA LYS A 214 -19.88 13.90 -3.16
C LYS A 214 -20.84 13.47 -4.27
N LYS A 215 -20.32 12.87 -5.35
CA LYS A 215 -21.09 12.33 -6.47
C LYS A 215 -21.48 10.85 -6.27
N GLY A 216 -21.21 10.25 -5.11
CA GLY A 216 -21.54 8.85 -4.80
C GLY A 216 -20.54 7.81 -5.32
N ASN A 217 -19.38 8.22 -5.83
CA ASN A 217 -18.33 7.30 -6.27
C ASN A 217 -17.39 6.98 -5.09
N ALA A 218 -16.85 5.76 -5.06
CA ALA A 218 -15.96 5.30 -3.99
C ALA A 218 -14.58 5.98 -4.06
N ASP A 219 -14.03 6.13 -5.26
CA ASP A 219 -12.72 6.71 -5.52
C ASP A 219 -12.63 7.26 -6.97
N VAL A 220 -11.42 7.62 -7.39
CA VAL A 220 -11.11 8.18 -8.72
C VAL A 220 -10.20 7.27 -9.56
N LEU A 221 -10.45 7.20 -10.86
CA LEU A 221 -9.51 6.67 -11.84
C LEU A 221 -8.64 7.82 -12.37
N TRP A 222 -7.33 7.74 -12.13
CA TRP A 222 -6.37 8.75 -12.54
C TRP A 222 -5.98 8.59 -14.00
N LEU A 223 -6.09 9.70 -14.74
CA LEU A 223 -5.50 9.85 -16.06
C LEU A 223 -4.15 10.55 -15.95
N ASP A 224 -3.28 10.29 -16.93
CA ASP A 224 -1.94 10.85 -17.02
C ASP A 224 -1.98 12.38 -17.01
N GLY A 225 -1.00 12.98 -16.35
CA GLY A 225 -0.99 14.44 -16.16
C GLY A 225 -0.64 15.27 -17.39
N VAL A 226 -0.24 14.66 -18.51
CA VAL A 226 0.19 15.38 -19.72
C VAL A 226 -0.95 15.46 -20.72
N HIS A 227 -1.53 14.33 -21.07
CA HIS A 227 -2.56 14.20 -22.11
C HIS A 227 -3.97 14.12 -21.54
N LYS A 228 -4.12 13.85 -20.23
CA LYS A 228 -5.43 13.59 -19.59
C LYS A 228 -6.21 12.51 -20.35
N LYS A 229 -5.50 11.47 -20.76
CA LYS A 229 -6.04 10.44 -21.67
C LYS A 229 -5.65 9.03 -21.26
N TYR A 230 -4.40 8.81 -20.89
CA TYR A 230 -3.88 7.48 -20.58
C TYR A 230 -4.16 7.15 -19.12
N ILE A 231 -4.68 5.96 -18.87
CA ILE A 231 -5.04 5.54 -17.52
C ILE A 231 -3.77 5.15 -16.74
N GLU A 232 -3.71 5.52 -15.45
CA GLU A 232 -2.57 5.23 -14.57
C GLU A 232 -2.94 4.34 -13.37
N GLU A 233 -3.75 4.85 -12.43
CA GLU A 233 -4.06 4.20 -11.15
C GLU A 233 -5.52 4.47 -10.75
N VAL A 234 -6.07 3.71 -9.79
CA VAL A 234 -7.38 3.97 -9.18
C VAL A 234 -7.22 4.27 -7.69
N GLY A 235 -7.50 5.51 -7.30
CA GLY A 235 -7.32 5.98 -5.94
C GLY A 235 -5.86 5.90 -5.51
N SER A 236 -5.54 4.91 -4.67
CA SER A 236 -4.18 4.60 -4.21
C SER A 236 -3.75 3.16 -4.56
N MET A 237 -4.37 2.59 -5.59
CA MET A 237 -4.20 1.23 -6.07
C MET A 237 -3.78 1.24 -7.55
N ASN A 238 -2.99 0.25 -7.97
CA ASN A 238 -2.82 -0.02 -9.40
C ASN A 238 -4.12 -0.57 -9.98
N ILE A 239 -4.27 -0.56 -11.31
CA ILE A 239 -5.48 -1.05 -11.98
C ILE A 239 -5.19 -2.04 -13.10
N PHE A 240 -6.10 -2.98 -13.30
CA PHE A 240 -6.08 -4.00 -14.33
C PHE A 240 -7.43 -4.04 -15.06
N PHE A 241 -7.39 -4.40 -16.34
CA PHE A 241 -8.53 -4.55 -17.23
C PHE A 241 -8.42 -5.90 -17.93
N LYS A 242 -9.45 -6.74 -17.88
CA LYS A 242 -9.54 -7.95 -18.71
C LYS A 242 -10.40 -7.60 -19.92
N ILE A 243 -9.80 -7.60 -21.10
CA ILE A 243 -10.44 -7.18 -22.35
C ILE A 243 -10.21 -8.29 -23.38
N LYS A 244 -11.30 -8.92 -23.86
CA LYS A 244 -11.26 -9.98 -24.88
C LYS A 244 -10.24 -11.09 -24.55
N GLY A 245 -10.23 -11.54 -23.29
CA GLY A 245 -9.37 -12.60 -22.77
C GLY A 245 -7.95 -12.18 -22.40
N GLU A 246 -7.49 -10.97 -22.73
CA GLU A 246 -6.17 -10.46 -22.37
C GLU A 246 -6.25 -9.48 -21.19
N VAL A 247 -5.34 -9.61 -20.24
CA VAL A 247 -5.24 -8.70 -19.09
C VAL A 247 -4.29 -7.54 -19.40
N VAL A 248 -4.81 -6.31 -19.38
CA VAL A 248 -4.06 -5.09 -19.61
C VAL A 248 -3.87 -4.34 -18.30
N THR A 249 -2.64 -3.90 -18.03
CA THR A 249 -2.36 -2.95 -16.94
C THR A 249 -1.45 -1.82 -17.44
N PRO A 250 -1.61 -0.58 -16.96
CA PRO A 250 -0.71 0.51 -17.32
C PRO A 250 0.77 0.17 -17.09
N GLU A 251 1.60 0.43 -18.11
CA GLU A 251 3.07 0.30 -18.02
C GLU A 251 3.69 1.24 -16.99
N LEU A 252 4.75 0.81 -16.32
CA LEU A 252 5.47 1.66 -15.37
C LEU A 252 6.24 2.76 -16.10
N ASN A 253 5.67 3.96 -16.12
CA ASN A 253 6.13 5.10 -16.93
C ASN A 253 6.89 6.20 -16.12
N GLY A 254 7.06 6.00 -14.80
CA GLY A 254 7.66 6.95 -13.86
C GLY A 254 6.66 7.82 -13.08
N SER A 255 5.37 7.77 -13.42
CA SER A 255 4.25 8.37 -12.67
C SER A 255 3.29 7.34 -12.10
N ILE A 256 3.65 6.05 -12.09
CA ILE A 256 2.86 4.98 -11.47
C ILE A 256 3.66 4.34 -10.34
N LEU A 257 3.02 4.12 -9.20
CA LEU A 257 3.65 3.43 -8.08
C LEU A 257 3.87 1.95 -8.42
N LYS A 258 5.07 1.44 -8.16
CA LYS A 258 5.40 0.02 -8.32
C LYS A 258 4.73 -0.80 -7.20
N GLY A 259 3.46 -1.17 -7.38
CA GLY A 259 2.71 -1.97 -6.41
C GLY A 259 3.26 -3.38 -6.27
N ILE A 260 3.38 -3.86 -5.04
CA ILE A 260 3.81 -5.23 -4.74
C ILE A 260 2.71 -6.22 -5.11
N THR A 261 1.44 -5.88 -4.84
CA THR A 261 0.30 -6.71 -5.27
C THR A 261 0.16 -6.74 -6.79
N ARG A 262 0.41 -5.62 -7.50
CA ARG A 262 0.53 -5.58 -8.97
C ARG A 262 1.60 -6.56 -9.47
N MET A 263 2.78 -6.55 -8.86
CA MET A 263 3.88 -7.45 -9.18
C MET A 263 3.47 -8.92 -8.98
N SER A 264 2.88 -9.25 -7.83
CA SER A 264 2.39 -10.62 -7.57
C SER A 264 1.30 -11.07 -8.54
N ILE A 265 0.38 -10.19 -8.95
CA ILE A 265 -0.64 -10.53 -9.96
C ILE A 265 0.02 -10.86 -11.29
N ILE A 266 0.99 -10.06 -11.73
CA ILE A 266 1.72 -10.34 -12.99
C ILE A 266 2.45 -11.69 -12.93
N GLU A 267 3.10 -12.00 -11.79
CA GLU A 267 3.73 -13.31 -11.57
C GLU A 267 2.70 -14.47 -11.62
N LEU A 268 1.51 -14.30 -11.02
CA LEU A 268 0.42 -15.30 -11.11
C LEU A 268 -0.14 -15.45 -12.53
N LEU A 269 -0.35 -14.35 -13.26
CA LEU A 269 -0.86 -14.40 -14.63
C LEU A 269 0.10 -15.15 -15.55
N ASN A 270 1.41 -14.93 -15.36
CA ASN A 270 2.45 -15.67 -16.07
C ASN A 270 2.43 -17.17 -15.73
N GLU A 271 2.37 -17.53 -14.44
CA GLU A 271 2.30 -18.93 -13.98
C GLU A 271 1.05 -19.66 -14.49
N TRP A 272 -0.08 -18.96 -14.57
CA TRP A 272 -1.35 -19.52 -15.07
C TRP A 272 -1.50 -19.48 -16.58
N GLU A 273 -0.48 -19.02 -17.30
CA GLU A 273 -0.48 -18.84 -18.76
C GLU A 273 -1.67 -17.97 -19.25
N ILE A 274 -2.11 -17.03 -18.42
CA ILE A 274 -3.16 -16.07 -18.79
C ILE A 274 -2.50 -14.90 -19.54
N PRO A 275 -2.91 -14.60 -20.78
CA PRO A 275 -2.33 -13.51 -21.56
C PRO A 275 -2.42 -12.18 -20.83
N PHE A 276 -1.30 -11.47 -20.72
CA PHE A 276 -1.28 -10.13 -20.16
C PHE A 276 -0.28 -9.23 -20.88
N VAL A 277 -0.52 -7.92 -20.80
CA VAL A 277 0.36 -6.89 -21.37
C VAL A 277 0.43 -5.66 -20.47
N GLU A 278 1.66 -5.23 -20.21
CA GLU A 278 1.94 -3.93 -19.61
C GLU A 278 2.10 -2.89 -20.73
N ARG A 279 1.11 -2.01 -20.92
CA ARG A 279 1.14 -0.96 -21.95
C ARG A 279 0.31 0.24 -21.55
N ARG A 280 0.43 1.32 -22.31
CA ARG A 280 -0.55 2.42 -22.21
C ARG A 280 -1.91 1.94 -22.69
N ILE A 281 -2.94 2.30 -21.95
CA ILE A 281 -4.35 2.16 -22.33
C ILE A 281 -5.00 3.53 -22.17
N SER A 282 -5.70 3.98 -23.21
CA SER A 282 -6.41 5.26 -23.14
C SER A 282 -7.85 5.08 -22.67
N ILE A 283 -8.43 6.09 -22.04
CA ILE A 283 -9.83 6.06 -21.65
C ILE A 283 -10.77 5.92 -22.86
N ASP A 284 -10.41 6.51 -24.01
CA ASP A 284 -11.15 6.34 -25.26
C ASP A 284 -11.13 4.87 -25.73
N GLU A 285 -9.96 4.23 -25.69
CA GLU A 285 -9.78 2.83 -26.06
C GLU A 285 -10.60 1.91 -25.15
N LEU A 286 -10.53 2.14 -23.83
CA LEU A 286 -11.32 1.39 -22.85
C LEU A 286 -12.83 1.58 -23.08
N TYR A 287 -13.26 2.82 -23.32
CA TYR A 287 -14.66 3.12 -23.59
C TYR A 287 -15.15 2.46 -24.88
N GLN A 288 -14.36 2.47 -25.95
CA GLN A 288 -14.72 1.77 -27.18
C GLN A 288 -14.81 0.26 -26.97
N ALA A 289 -13.83 -0.34 -26.27
CA ALA A 289 -13.89 -1.76 -25.93
C ALA A 289 -15.13 -2.12 -25.09
N TYR A 290 -15.58 -1.21 -24.22
CA TYR A 290 -16.82 -1.36 -23.47
C TYR A 290 -18.06 -1.33 -24.38
N GLU A 291 -18.16 -0.35 -25.28
CA GLU A 291 -19.28 -0.27 -26.25
C GLU A 291 -19.33 -1.49 -27.18
N ASP A 292 -18.16 -2.06 -27.52
CA ASP A 292 -18.04 -3.27 -28.32
C ASP A 292 -18.33 -4.57 -27.51
N GLY A 293 -18.61 -4.46 -26.20
CA GLY A 293 -18.88 -5.60 -25.32
C GLY A 293 -17.67 -6.48 -25.02
N LEU A 294 -16.46 -5.92 -25.10
CA LEU A 294 -15.19 -6.65 -24.96
C LEU A 294 -14.57 -6.56 -23.55
N VAL A 295 -15.02 -5.62 -22.71
CA VAL A 295 -14.51 -5.45 -21.35
C VAL A 295 -15.21 -6.44 -20.41
N GLU A 296 -14.44 -7.38 -19.87
CA GLU A 296 -14.95 -8.46 -19.03
C GLU A 296 -14.83 -8.14 -17.54
N GLU A 297 -13.67 -7.63 -17.10
CA GLU A 297 -13.38 -7.34 -15.70
C GLU A 297 -12.53 -6.09 -15.56
N VAL A 298 -12.74 -5.33 -14.48
CA VAL A 298 -11.89 -4.21 -14.08
C VAL A 298 -11.68 -4.28 -12.59
N PHE A 299 -10.44 -4.16 -12.12
CA PHE A 299 -10.15 -4.22 -10.69
C PHE A 299 -8.90 -3.42 -10.30
N GLY A 300 -9.00 -2.76 -9.15
CA GLY A 300 -7.88 -2.15 -8.46
C GLY A 300 -7.12 -3.16 -7.59
N THR A 301 -5.85 -2.90 -7.31
CA THR A 301 -5.03 -3.74 -6.44
C THR A 301 -4.10 -2.95 -5.51
N GLY A 302 -3.97 -3.43 -4.27
CA GLY A 302 -3.05 -2.88 -3.27
C GLY A 302 -3.16 -3.60 -1.93
N THR A 303 -2.20 -3.37 -1.02
CA THR A 303 -2.10 -4.11 0.27
C THR A 303 -3.38 -4.12 1.11
N ALA A 304 -4.14 -3.02 1.10
CA ALA A 304 -5.32 -2.88 1.97
C ALA A 304 -6.47 -3.83 1.57
N ALA A 305 -6.87 -3.80 0.29
CA ALA A 305 -7.99 -4.57 -0.24
C ALA A 305 -7.57 -5.87 -0.96
N VAL A 306 -6.28 -6.03 -1.28
CA VAL A 306 -5.71 -7.04 -2.20
C VAL A 306 -6.23 -6.86 -3.63
N ILE A 307 -7.53 -7.08 -3.82
CA ILE A 307 -8.29 -6.83 -5.05
C ILE A 307 -9.53 -6.00 -4.70
N SER A 308 -9.80 -4.97 -5.49
CA SER A 308 -11.03 -4.17 -5.39
C SER A 308 -11.71 -4.16 -6.76
N PRO A 309 -12.75 -4.99 -6.99
CA PRO A 309 -13.45 -5.01 -8.28
C PRO A 309 -14.13 -3.67 -8.54
N VAL A 310 -14.20 -3.28 -9.81
CA VAL A 310 -14.87 -2.07 -10.28
C VAL A 310 -16.10 -2.49 -11.05
N GLY A 311 -17.28 -2.11 -10.54
CA GLY A 311 -18.56 -2.44 -11.16
C GLY A 311 -19.06 -1.35 -12.10
N GLU A 312 -18.58 -0.11 -11.93
CA GLU A 312 -18.92 0.99 -12.84
C GLU A 312 -17.76 2.00 -12.93
N LEU A 313 -17.43 2.41 -14.15
CA LEU A 313 -16.59 3.57 -14.42
C LEU A 313 -17.45 4.72 -14.97
N ASN A 314 -17.35 5.88 -14.34
CA ASN A 314 -18.06 7.09 -14.73
C ASN A 314 -17.10 8.07 -15.41
N TRP A 315 -17.22 8.20 -16.74
CA TRP A 315 -16.37 9.11 -17.52
C TRP A 315 -17.19 10.20 -18.20
N LEU A 316 -17.11 11.43 -17.68
CA LEU A 316 -17.83 12.59 -18.22
C LEU A 316 -19.35 12.34 -18.38
N GLY A 317 -19.94 11.62 -17.42
CA GLY A 317 -21.35 11.22 -17.43
C GLY A 317 -21.67 9.96 -18.25
N LYS A 318 -20.70 9.40 -18.98
CA LYS A 318 -20.82 8.09 -19.64
C LYS A 318 -20.56 6.99 -18.62
N LYS A 319 -21.55 6.14 -18.41
CA LYS A 319 -21.48 5.01 -17.47
C LYS A 319 -21.02 3.75 -18.19
N MET A 320 -19.91 3.18 -17.76
CA MET A 320 -19.46 1.86 -18.18
C MET A 320 -19.78 0.86 -17.08
N VAL A 321 -20.84 0.07 -17.22
CA VAL A 321 -21.23 -0.97 -16.25
C VAL A 321 -20.45 -2.24 -16.54
N ILE A 322 -19.54 -2.59 -15.64
CA ILE A 322 -18.62 -3.72 -15.81
C ILE A 322 -19.23 -4.95 -15.14
N ASN A 323 -19.28 -6.06 -15.88
CA ASN A 323 -19.74 -7.36 -15.38
C ASN A 323 -21.04 -7.30 -14.56
N ASN A 324 -21.99 -6.44 -14.94
CA ASN A 324 -23.27 -6.23 -14.24
C ASN A 324 -23.13 -5.91 -12.75
N HIS A 325 -22.11 -5.12 -12.37
CA HIS A 325 -21.78 -4.82 -10.97
C HIS A 325 -21.49 -6.08 -10.13
N GLN A 326 -20.96 -7.13 -10.75
CA GLN A 326 -20.51 -8.35 -10.06
C GLN A 326 -19.00 -8.49 -10.13
N ILE A 327 -18.41 -9.14 -9.13
CA ILE A 327 -17.00 -9.53 -9.19
C ILE A 327 -16.78 -10.51 -10.35
N GLY A 328 -15.68 -10.34 -11.07
CA GLY A 328 -15.29 -11.23 -12.15
C GLY A 328 -14.55 -12.48 -11.64
N GLU A 329 -14.54 -13.53 -12.46
CA GLU A 329 -13.95 -14.83 -12.09
C GLU A 329 -12.44 -14.72 -11.86
N LEU A 330 -11.71 -13.98 -12.72
CA LEU A 330 -10.27 -13.79 -12.56
C LEU A 330 -9.97 -12.96 -11.31
N SER A 331 -10.72 -11.88 -11.09
CA SER A 331 -10.60 -11.01 -9.92
C SER A 331 -10.78 -11.80 -8.61
N GLN A 332 -11.78 -12.69 -8.56
CA GLN A 332 -12.04 -13.57 -7.42
C GLN A 332 -10.90 -14.59 -7.23
N LYS A 333 -10.48 -15.28 -8.30
CA LYS A 333 -9.39 -16.26 -8.26
C LYS A 333 -8.08 -15.64 -7.77
N LEU A 334 -7.74 -14.42 -8.23
CA LEU A 334 -6.56 -13.68 -7.79
C LEU A 334 -6.65 -13.34 -6.29
N TYR A 335 -7.81 -12.84 -5.84
CA TYR A 335 -8.03 -12.54 -4.43
C TYR A 335 -7.85 -13.79 -3.55
N ASP A 336 -8.53 -14.89 -3.90
CA ASP A 336 -8.50 -16.13 -3.12
C ASP A 336 -7.10 -16.73 -3.07
N THR A 337 -6.37 -16.71 -4.19
CA THR A 337 -4.99 -17.20 -4.24
C THR A 337 -4.06 -16.38 -3.36
N ILE A 338 -4.07 -15.05 -3.52
CA ILE A 338 -3.15 -14.18 -2.79
C ILE A 338 -3.46 -14.20 -1.29
N THR A 339 -4.73 -14.13 -0.90
CA THR A 339 -5.12 -14.20 0.52
C THR A 339 -4.89 -15.60 1.10
N GLY A 340 -5.05 -16.65 0.29
CA GLY A 340 -4.71 -18.02 0.65
C GLY A 340 -3.21 -18.19 0.95
N ILE A 341 -2.33 -17.65 0.11
CA ILE A 341 -0.88 -17.63 0.35
C ILE A 341 -0.55 -16.83 1.62
N GLN A 342 -1.11 -15.63 1.76
CA GLN A 342 -0.91 -14.76 2.92
C GLN A 342 -1.29 -15.44 4.25
N THR A 343 -2.28 -16.31 4.24
CA THR A 343 -2.79 -17.02 5.43
C THR A 343 -2.29 -18.47 5.55
N GLY A 344 -1.39 -18.90 4.66
CA GLY A 344 -0.81 -20.25 4.64
C GLY A 344 -1.79 -21.36 4.24
N LYS A 345 -2.97 -21.02 3.68
CA LYS A 345 -3.97 -21.99 3.19
C LYS A 345 -3.65 -22.52 1.80
N VAL A 346 -2.92 -21.74 1.01
CA VAL A 346 -2.44 -22.10 -0.32
C VAL A 346 -0.92 -22.15 -0.28
N GLU A 347 -0.33 -23.15 -0.93
CA GLU A 347 1.11 -23.30 -1.03
C GLU A 347 1.74 -22.09 -1.73
N ASP A 348 2.81 -21.59 -1.14
CA ASP A 348 3.58 -20.46 -1.66
C ASP A 348 4.71 -20.95 -2.56
N VAL A 349 4.38 -21.27 -3.82
CA VAL A 349 5.35 -21.75 -4.81
C VAL A 349 6.37 -20.69 -5.24
N PHE A 350 6.16 -19.42 -4.88
CA PHE A 350 7.02 -18.29 -5.23
C PHE A 350 7.96 -17.86 -4.11
N ASN A 351 7.84 -18.43 -2.91
CA ASN A 351 8.53 -18.00 -1.70
C ASN A 351 8.30 -16.50 -1.38
N TRP A 352 7.05 -16.06 -1.48
CA TRP A 352 6.63 -14.70 -1.12
C TRP A 352 6.43 -14.50 0.38
N THR A 353 6.22 -15.56 1.15
CA THR A 353 5.91 -15.51 2.57
C THR A 353 7.16 -15.69 3.41
N VAL A 354 7.25 -14.90 4.49
CA VAL A 354 8.31 -14.99 5.48
C VAL A 354 7.67 -15.24 6.84
N GLU A 355 8.04 -16.33 7.49
CA GLU A 355 7.58 -16.67 8.83
C GLU A 355 8.31 -15.83 9.88
N VAL A 356 7.56 -15.22 10.79
CA VAL A 356 8.11 -14.53 11.96
C VAL A 356 8.48 -15.58 13.00
N ASN A 357 9.79 -15.70 13.29
CA ASN A 357 10.35 -16.66 14.26
C ASN A 357 10.55 -16.03 15.64
#